data_AF-W0FTB6-F1
#
_entry.id   AF-W0FTB6-F1
#
_cell.length_a   1.000
_cell.length_b   1.000
_cell.length_c   1.000
_cell.angle_alpha   90.00
_cell.angle_beta   90.00
_cell.angle_gamma   90.00
#
_symmetry.space_group_name_H-M   'P 1'
#
loop_
_entity.id
_entity.type
_entity.pdbx_description
1 polymer ?
#
loop_
_entity_poly.entity_id
_entity_poly.type
_entity_poly.pdbx_seq_one_letter_code
_entity_poly.pdbx_strand_id
1 'polypeptide(L)'
;MKQPGEELQETLTELDDRAVVDYLIKNPEFFIRNARAVEAIRVPHPVRGTVSLVEWHMARARNHIHVLEENMALLMEQAIANEGLFYRLLYLQRSLTAASSLDDMLMRFHRWARDLGLAGASLRLFPDRWRLGAPSNHTHLALSRQSFEPLRIQR
;
A
#
# COMPACT_ATOMS: atom_id res chain seq x y z
N MET A 1 -25.66 18.64 71.64
CA MET A 1 -25.04 19.34 70.50
C MET A 1 -24.00 18.43 69.86
N LYS A 2 -23.99 18.42 68.52
CA LYS A 2 -23.01 17.86 67.55
C LYS A 2 -22.75 16.35 67.50
N GLN A 3 -23.20 15.78 66.36
CA GLN A 3 -22.67 14.58 65.70
C GLN A 3 -21.23 14.81 65.21
N PRO A 4 -20.50 13.75 64.88
CA PRO A 4 -19.91 13.69 63.55
C PRO A 4 -20.06 12.30 62.92
N GLY A 5 -21.00 12.20 61.97
CA GLY A 5 -20.93 11.23 60.88
C GLY A 5 -20.37 11.96 59.67
N GLU A 6 -19.05 11.98 59.51
CA GLU A 6 -18.35 12.61 58.38
C GLU A 6 -17.06 11.83 58.03
N GLU A 7 -17.11 10.50 57.98
CA GLU A 7 -15.96 9.68 57.51
C GLU A 7 -16.22 8.94 56.18
N LEU A 8 -17.30 9.26 55.45
CA LEU A 8 -17.65 8.51 54.23
C LEU A 8 -17.74 9.35 52.96
N GLN A 9 -17.15 10.54 52.92
CA GLN A 9 -17.06 11.31 51.67
C GLN A 9 -15.62 11.72 51.37
N GLU A 10 -15.28 11.53 50.09
CA GLU A 10 -14.10 12.06 49.38
C GLU A 10 -12.80 11.24 49.41
N THR A 11 -12.84 10.07 48.76
CA THR A 11 -11.79 9.76 47.79
C THR A 11 -12.39 9.76 46.39
N LEU A 12 -12.76 10.95 45.92
CA LEU A 12 -12.87 11.25 44.50
C LEU A 12 -11.44 11.39 43.95
N THR A 13 -10.67 10.31 43.92
CA THR A 13 -9.50 10.24 43.05
C THR A 13 -10.03 10.38 41.63
N GLU A 14 -9.66 11.46 40.95
CA GLU A 14 -9.79 11.58 39.49
C GLU A 14 -9.19 10.31 38.89
N LEU A 15 -10.07 9.40 38.46
CA LEU A 15 -9.66 8.14 37.87
C LEU A 15 -9.00 8.48 36.53
N ASP A 16 -7.72 8.15 36.39
CA ASP A 16 -7.00 8.23 35.12
C ASP A 16 -7.65 7.27 34.12
N ASP A 17 -7.90 7.73 32.90
CA ASP A 17 -8.45 6.94 31.80
C ASP A 17 -7.67 5.62 31.62
N ARG A 18 -6.34 5.66 31.80
CA ARG A 18 -5.50 4.46 31.71
C ARG A 18 -5.82 3.45 32.80
N ALA A 19 -6.04 3.89 34.03
CA ALA A 19 -6.41 3.02 35.14
C ALA A 19 -7.79 2.37 34.91
N VAL A 20 -8.72 3.11 34.31
CA VAL A 20 -10.05 2.59 33.93
C VAL A 20 -9.92 1.55 32.82
N VAL A 21 -9.12 1.82 31.78
CA VAL A 21 -8.88 0.88 30.68
C VAL A 21 -8.24 -0.41 31.19
N ASP A 22 -7.18 -0.31 31.99
CA ASP A 22 -6.49 -1.47 32.56
C ASP A 22 -7.41 -2.30 33.45
N TYR A 23 -8.29 -1.65 34.22
CA TYR A 23 -9.28 -2.33 35.04
C TYR A 23 -10.29 -3.11 34.18
N LEU A 24 -10.83 -2.49 33.12
CA LEU A 24 -11.81 -3.13 32.24
C LEU A 24 -11.20 -4.32 31.47
N ILE A 25 -9.94 -4.22 31.02
CA ILE A 25 -9.23 -5.32 30.36
C ILE A 25 -9.01 -6.50 31.32
N LYS A 26 -8.61 -6.22 32.57
CA LYS A 26 -8.41 -7.26 33.60
C LYS A 26 -9.72 -7.90 34.08
N ASN A 27 -10.87 -7.28 33.80
CA ASN A 27 -12.19 -7.72 34.27
C ASN A 27 -13.21 -7.81 33.12
N PRO A 28 -13.07 -8.77 32.18
CA PRO A 28 -13.97 -8.87 31.01
C PRO A 28 -15.44 -9.04 31.37
N GLU A 29 -15.74 -9.73 32.48
CA GLU A 29 -17.11 -9.95 32.99
C GLU A 29 -17.76 -8.68 33.58
N PHE A 30 -17.03 -7.56 33.68
CA PHE A 30 -17.52 -6.31 34.25
C PHE A 30 -18.84 -5.87 33.63
N PHE A 31 -18.97 -5.98 32.30
CA PHE A 31 -20.17 -5.54 31.58
C PHE A 31 -21.39 -6.42 31.85
N ILE A 32 -21.18 -7.71 32.15
CA ILE A 32 -22.25 -8.63 32.52
C ILE A 32 -22.71 -8.34 33.96
N ARG A 33 -21.75 -8.23 34.89
CA ARG A 33 -22.05 -7.94 36.31
C ARG A 33 -22.75 -6.60 36.50
N ASN A 34 -22.46 -5.62 35.64
CA ASN A 34 -22.98 -4.26 35.74
C ASN A 34 -23.93 -3.89 34.60
N ALA A 35 -24.63 -4.87 34.00
CA ALA A 35 -25.47 -4.67 32.81
C ALA A 35 -26.44 -3.47 32.93
N ARG A 36 -27.14 -3.32 34.07
CA ARG A 36 -28.05 -2.18 34.31
C ARG A 36 -27.36 -0.82 34.29
N ALA A 37 -26.12 -0.73 34.77
CA ALA A 37 -25.35 0.51 34.74
C ALA A 37 -24.81 0.79 33.33
N VAL A 38 -24.39 -0.26 32.61
CA VAL A 38 -23.94 -0.18 31.22
C VAL A 38 -25.07 0.28 30.29
N GLU A 39 -26.31 -0.11 30.54
CA GLU A 39 -27.49 0.39 29.82
C GLU A 39 -27.71 1.90 29.97
N ALA A 40 -27.23 2.51 31.05
CA ALA A 40 -27.25 3.96 31.24
C ALA A 40 -26.07 4.66 30.57
N ILE A 41 -24.98 3.93 30.25
CA ILE A 41 -23.83 4.47 29.53
C ILE A 41 -24.21 4.71 28.08
N ARG A 42 -24.02 5.93 27.62
CA ARG A 42 -24.29 6.36 26.26
C ARG A 42 -22.95 6.66 25.59
N VAL A 43 -22.59 5.89 24.57
CA VAL A 43 -21.37 6.18 23.79
C VAL A 43 -21.74 7.21 22.72
N PRO A 44 -21.12 8.41 22.73
CA PRO A 44 -21.39 9.42 21.72
C PRO A 44 -20.98 8.89 20.34
N HIS A 45 -21.93 8.77 19.42
CA HIS A 45 -21.66 8.47 18.02
C HIS A 45 -21.68 9.78 17.23
N PRO A 46 -20.61 10.14 16.51
CA PRO A 46 -20.48 11.45 15.84
C PRO A 46 -21.65 11.80 14.91
N VAL A 47 -22.32 10.78 14.35
CA VAL A 47 -23.40 10.92 13.35
C VAL A 47 -24.78 10.44 13.86
N ARG A 48 -24.84 9.66 14.94
CA ARG A 48 -26.08 8.95 15.38
C ARG A 48 -26.55 9.32 16.79
N GLY A 49 -25.97 10.36 17.39
CA GLY A 49 -26.27 10.75 18.76
C GLY A 49 -25.61 9.81 19.76
N THR A 50 -26.36 8.85 20.32
CA THR A 50 -25.85 7.93 21.34
C THR A 50 -26.21 6.49 21.03
N VAL A 51 -25.21 5.61 21.03
CA VAL A 51 -25.34 4.18 20.69
C VAL A 51 -24.82 3.31 21.84
N SER A 52 -25.19 2.02 21.83
CA SER A 52 -24.61 1.07 22.78
C SER A 52 -23.13 0.81 22.46
N LEU A 53 -22.36 0.38 23.46
CA LEU A 53 -20.94 0.05 23.30
C LEU A 53 -20.72 -1.05 22.25
N VAL A 54 -21.58 -2.07 22.23
CA VAL A 54 -21.51 -3.17 21.25
C VAL A 54 -21.77 -2.68 19.83
N GLU A 55 -22.79 -1.84 19.63
CA GLU A 55 -23.05 -1.23 18.32
C GLU A 55 -21.89 -0.36 17.84
N TRP A 56 -21.26 0.38 18.74
CA TRP A 56 -20.07 1.19 18.42
C TRP A 56 -18.89 0.32 17.98
N HIS A 57 -18.61 -0.77 18.70
CA HIS A 57 -17.57 -1.74 18.32
C HIS A 57 -17.86 -2.40 16.97
N MET A 58 -19.10 -2.84 16.73
CA MET A 58 -19.49 -3.45 15.46
C MET A 58 -19.40 -2.47 14.29
N ALA A 59 -19.81 -1.21 14.49
CA ALA A 59 -19.68 -0.18 13.47
C ALA A 59 -18.21 0.07 13.10
N ARG A 60 -17.32 0.17 14.10
CA ARG A 60 -15.88 0.32 13.88
C ARG A 60 -15.26 -0.88 13.17
N ALA A 61 -15.64 -2.10 13.56
CA ALA A 61 -15.18 -3.32 12.92
C ALA A 61 -15.60 -3.39 11.44
N ARG A 62 -16.86 -3.05 11.12
CA ARG A 62 -17.34 -2.98 9.73
C ARG A 62 -16.56 -1.95 8.91
N ASN A 63 -16.31 -0.76 9.45
CA ASN A 63 -15.51 0.24 8.76
C ASN A 63 -14.08 -0.24 8.51
N HIS A 64 -13.48 -0.94 9.48
CA HIS A 64 -12.14 -1.50 9.32
C HIS A 64 -12.09 -2.58 8.24
N ILE A 65 -13.07 -3.50 8.23
CA ILE A 65 -13.22 -4.51 7.18
C ILE A 65 -13.34 -3.83 5.81
N HIS A 66 -14.17 -2.80 5.70
CA HIS A 66 -14.38 -2.10 4.44
C HIS A 66 -13.09 -1.47 3.90
N VAL A 67 -12.32 -0.80 4.77
CA VAL A 67 -11.00 -0.23 4.38
C VAL A 67 -10.03 -1.34 3.95
N LEU A 68 -10.03 -2.49 4.63
CA LEU A 68 -9.19 -3.62 4.24
C LEU A 68 -9.61 -4.19 2.87
N GLU A 69 -10.91 -4.31 2.61
CA GLU A 69 -11.44 -4.75 1.31
C GLU A 69 -11.04 -3.80 0.17
N GLU A 70 -11.14 -2.49 0.39
CA GLU A 70 -10.68 -1.48 -0.59
C GLU A 70 -9.18 -1.59 -0.87
N ASN A 71 -8.36 -1.74 0.18
CA ASN A 71 -6.92 -1.93 0.04
C ASN A 71 -6.59 -3.21 -0.71
N MET A 72 -7.31 -4.31 -0.45
CA MET A 72 -7.15 -5.57 -1.18
C MET A 72 -7.51 -5.41 -2.66
N ALA A 73 -8.59 -4.69 -2.97
CA ALA A 73 -8.98 -4.42 -4.36
C ALA A 73 -7.88 -3.65 -5.10
N LEU A 74 -7.30 -2.63 -4.48
CA LEU A 74 -6.18 -1.87 -5.06
C LEU A 74 -4.94 -2.75 -5.30
N LEU A 75 -4.58 -3.58 -4.31
CA LEU A 75 -3.45 -4.50 -4.44
C LEU A 75 -3.69 -5.53 -5.55
N MET A 76 -4.92 -6.03 -5.69
CA MET A 76 -5.29 -6.94 -6.77
C MET A 76 -5.21 -6.27 -8.14
N GLU A 77 -5.70 -5.04 -8.28
CA GLU A 77 -5.60 -4.27 -9.53
C GLU A 77 -4.13 -4.09 -9.94
N GLN A 78 -3.27 -3.71 -9.01
CA GLN A 78 -1.84 -3.59 -9.25
C GLN A 78 -1.20 -4.93 -9.61
N ALA A 79 -1.57 -6.01 -8.92
CA ALA A 79 -1.06 -7.35 -9.20
C ALA A 79 -1.43 -7.80 -10.63
N ILE A 80 -2.68 -7.58 -11.05
CA ILE A 80 -3.15 -7.90 -12.40
C ILE A 80 -2.41 -7.05 -13.45
N ALA A 81 -2.24 -5.75 -13.21
CA ALA A 81 -1.51 -4.88 -14.12
C ALA A 81 -0.04 -5.33 -14.26
N ASN A 82 0.59 -5.67 -13.14
CA ASN A 82 1.97 -6.16 -13.10
C ASN A 82 2.13 -7.53 -13.78
N GLU A 83 1.18 -8.44 -13.59
CA GLU A 83 1.13 -9.72 -14.29
C GLU A 83 1.03 -9.53 -15.80
N GLY A 84 0.17 -8.63 -16.26
CA GLY A 84 0.06 -8.26 -17.66
C GLY A 84 1.38 -7.72 -18.25
N LEU A 85 2.07 -6.85 -17.51
CA LEU A 85 3.40 -6.35 -17.89
C LEU A 85 4.45 -7.48 -17.92
N PHE A 86 4.42 -8.38 -16.95
CA PHE A 86 5.33 -9.53 -16.88
C PHE A 86 5.22 -10.43 -18.12
N TYR A 87 4.00 -10.81 -18.51
CA TYR A 87 3.79 -11.63 -19.71
C TYR A 87 4.22 -10.91 -21.01
N ARG A 88 3.99 -9.60 -21.09
CA ARG A 88 4.45 -8.78 -22.22
C ARG A 88 5.97 -8.71 -22.30
N LEU A 89 6.67 -8.62 -21.16
CA LEU A 89 8.13 -8.68 -21.10
C LEU A 89 8.65 -10.07 -21.49
N LEU A 90 8.01 -11.15 -21.03
CA LEU A 90 8.39 -12.52 -21.39
C LEU A 90 8.18 -12.78 -22.89
N TYR A 91 7.13 -12.23 -23.48
CA TYR A 91 6.92 -12.25 -24.92
C TYR A 91 8.01 -11.48 -25.66
N LEU A 92 8.35 -10.26 -25.20
CA LEU A 92 9.44 -9.49 -25.77
C LEU A 92 10.75 -10.27 -25.74
N GLN A 93 11.13 -10.84 -24.59
CA GLN A 93 12.35 -11.62 -24.44
C GLN A 93 12.42 -12.73 -25.49
N ARG A 94 11.36 -13.54 -25.62
CA ARG A 94 11.29 -14.61 -26.64
C ARG A 94 11.42 -14.06 -28.05
N SER A 95 10.73 -12.97 -28.35
CA SER A 95 10.76 -12.31 -29.66
C SER A 95 12.15 -11.79 -30.02
N LEU A 96 12.85 -11.17 -29.07
CA LEU A 96 14.21 -10.66 -29.27
C LEU A 96 15.24 -11.79 -29.40
N THR A 97 15.11 -12.87 -28.62
CA THR A 97 16.03 -14.02 -28.73
C THR A 97 15.90 -14.78 -30.05
N ALA A 98 14.74 -14.70 -30.70
CA ALA A 98 14.49 -15.32 -31.99
C ALA A 98 14.91 -14.42 -33.19
N ALA A 99 15.43 -13.23 -32.93
CA ALA A 99 15.88 -12.33 -33.98
C ALA A 99 17.14 -12.87 -34.67
N SER A 100 17.17 -12.84 -35.99
CA SER A 100 18.30 -13.33 -36.79
C SER A 100 19.41 -12.28 -36.99
N SER A 101 19.13 -11.01 -36.65
CA SER A 101 20.07 -9.91 -36.74
C SER A 101 19.74 -8.81 -35.71
N LEU A 102 20.70 -7.89 -35.50
CA LEU A 102 20.48 -6.72 -34.65
C LEU A 102 19.36 -5.81 -35.20
N ASP A 103 19.25 -5.65 -36.51
CA ASP A 103 18.19 -4.83 -37.12
C ASP A 103 16.80 -5.46 -36.94
N ASP A 104 16.68 -6.79 -37.06
CA ASP A 104 15.43 -7.51 -36.73
C ASP A 104 15.08 -7.36 -35.25
N MET A 105 16.08 -7.48 -34.36
CA MET A 105 15.90 -7.26 -32.92
C MET A 105 15.40 -5.85 -32.62
N LEU A 106 16.00 -4.82 -33.22
CA LEU A 106 15.57 -3.42 -33.06
C LEU A 106 14.16 -3.18 -33.60
N MET A 107 13.81 -3.74 -34.76
CA MET A 107 12.47 -3.63 -35.31
C MET A 107 11.42 -4.26 -34.37
N ARG A 108 11.69 -5.46 -33.86
CA ARG A 108 10.80 -6.15 -32.90
C ARG A 108 10.64 -5.36 -31.61
N PHE A 109 11.73 -4.78 -31.10
CA PHE A 109 11.70 -3.93 -29.91
C PHE A 109 10.86 -2.67 -30.12
N HIS A 110 11.05 -1.97 -31.25
CA HIS A 110 10.24 -0.81 -31.63
C HIS A 110 8.77 -1.15 -31.82
N ARG A 111 8.44 -2.32 -32.37
CA ARG A 111 7.05 -2.78 -32.51
C ARG A 111 6.42 -3.03 -31.15
N TRP A 112 7.09 -3.79 -30.28
CA TRP A 112 6.61 -4.04 -28.92
C TRP A 112 6.36 -2.76 -28.12
N ALA A 113 7.23 -1.76 -28.24
CA ALA A 113 7.04 -0.47 -27.59
C ALA A 113 5.77 0.24 -28.07
N ARG A 114 5.47 0.18 -29.37
CA ARG A 114 4.22 0.71 -29.94
C ARG A 114 2.99 -0.08 -29.49
N ASP A 115 3.10 -1.40 -29.38
CA ASP A 115 2.02 -2.27 -28.89
C ASP A 115 1.70 -2.03 -27.39
N LEU A 116 2.65 -1.43 -26.65
CA LEU A 116 2.46 -0.92 -25.30
C LEU A 116 1.87 0.51 -25.24
N GLY A 117 1.67 1.17 -26.38
CA GLY A 117 1.22 2.56 -26.45
C GLY A 117 2.33 3.59 -26.19
N LEU A 118 3.60 3.20 -26.24
CA LEU A 118 4.73 4.11 -26.09
C LEU A 118 5.05 4.79 -27.43
N ALA A 119 5.63 6.00 -27.36
CA ALA A 119 6.08 6.73 -28.54
C ALA A 119 7.17 5.99 -29.33
N GLY A 120 7.93 5.12 -28.64
CA GLY A 120 8.96 4.27 -29.22
C GLY A 120 9.88 3.74 -28.14
N ALA A 121 10.86 2.93 -28.54
CA ALA A 121 11.93 2.51 -27.66
C ALA A 121 13.26 2.54 -28.42
N SER A 122 14.31 3.08 -27.79
CA SER A 122 15.63 3.18 -28.40
C SER A 122 16.62 2.30 -27.64
N LEU A 123 17.43 1.54 -28.37
CA LEU A 123 18.59 0.85 -27.81
C LEU A 123 19.84 1.70 -28.03
N ARG A 124 20.64 1.88 -26.99
CA ARG A 124 21.95 2.54 -27.07
C ARG A 124 23.01 1.60 -26.51
N LEU A 125 24.13 1.51 -27.22
CA LEU A 125 25.24 0.61 -26.90
C LEU A 125 26.50 1.42 -26.62
N PHE A 126 27.27 1.01 -25.62
CA PHE A 126 28.54 1.66 -25.35
C PHE A 126 29.61 1.17 -26.34
N PRO A 127 30.25 2.08 -27.10
CA PRO A 127 31.21 1.69 -28.13
C PRO A 127 32.53 1.14 -27.55
N ASP A 128 32.77 1.29 -26.24
CA ASP A 128 33.93 0.70 -25.55
C ASP A 128 33.82 -0.82 -25.37
N ARG A 129 32.59 -1.36 -25.41
CA ARG A 129 32.29 -2.79 -25.25
C ARG A 129 31.77 -3.43 -26.53
N TRP A 130 31.27 -2.63 -27.47
CA TRP A 130 30.63 -3.11 -28.70
C TRP A 130 31.32 -2.53 -29.94
N ARG A 131 31.64 -3.39 -30.91
CA ARG A 131 32.20 -2.98 -32.21
C ARG A 131 31.06 -2.55 -33.14
N LEU A 132 30.74 -1.26 -33.12
CA LEU A 132 29.61 -0.67 -33.86
C LEU A 132 29.99 -0.06 -35.21
N GLY A 133 31.30 0.04 -35.51
CA GLY A 133 31.82 0.46 -36.82
C GLY A 133 32.08 -0.74 -37.74
N ALA A 134 32.61 -0.46 -38.93
CA ALA A 134 32.85 -1.47 -39.95
C ALA A 134 33.48 -2.77 -39.38
N PRO A 135 32.93 -3.96 -39.72
CA PRO A 135 31.94 -4.23 -40.76
C PRO A 135 30.47 -4.01 -40.36
N SER A 136 30.16 -3.56 -39.14
CA SER A 136 28.78 -3.23 -38.74
C SER A 136 28.44 -1.78 -39.10
N ASN A 137 27.18 -1.55 -39.50
CA ASN A 137 26.66 -0.22 -39.87
C ASN A 137 25.83 0.40 -38.72
N HIS A 138 26.13 0.01 -37.48
CA HIS A 138 25.33 0.31 -36.29
C HIS A 138 25.90 1.46 -35.45
N THR A 139 26.73 2.32 -36.05
CA THR A 139 27.35 3.48 -35.37
C THR A 139 26.32 4.43 -34.75
N HIS A 140 25.12 4.51 -35.34
CA HIS A 140 24.01 5.30 -34.81
C HIS A 140 23.51 4.85 -33.42
N LEU A 141 23.83 3.63 -32.99
CA LEU A 141 23.48 3.12 -31.65
C LEU A 141 24.47 3.56 -30.56
N ALA A 142 25.63 4.11 -30.94
CA ALA A 142 26.68 4.44 -29.98
C ALA A 142 26.22 5.53 -28.99
N LEU A 143 26.53 5.31 -27.72
CA LEU A 143 26.36 6.30 -26.65
C LEU A 143 27.62 6.30 -25.78
N SER A 144 28.20 7.46 -25.53
CA SER A 144 29.36 7.56 -24.62
C SER A 144 28.92 7.41 -23.16
N ARG A 145 29.82 6.92 -22.28
CA ARG A 145 29.53 6.84 -20.84
C ARG A 145 29.24 8.21 -20.23
N GLN A 146 29.99 9.23 -20.65
CA GLN A 146 29.78 10.61 -20.18
C GLN A 146 28.39 11.14 -20.55
N SER A 147 27.89 10.80 -21.74
CA SER A 147 26.54 11.17 -22.18
C SER A 147 25.43 10.36 -21.48
N PHE A 148 25.76 9.21 -20.90
CA PHE A 148 24.81 8.38 -20.17
C PHE A 148 24.65 8.78 -18.70
N GLU A 149 25.68 9.36 -18.06
CA GLU A 149 25.61 9.74 -16.64
C GLU A 149 24.38 10.61 -16.27
N PRO A 150 23.97 11.62 -17.07
CA PRO A 150 22.77 12.40 -16.77
C PRO A 150 21.46 11.60 -16.88
N LEU A 151 21.44 10.51 -17.65
CA LEU A 151 20.28 9.64 -17.87
C LEU A 151 20.18 8.51 -16.84
N ARG A 152 21.21 8.32 -16.03
CA ARG A 152 21.24 7.27 -15.00
C ARG A 152 20.22 7.64 -13.94
N ILE A 153 19.11 6.89 -13.89
CA ILE A 153 18.09 7.04 -12.84
C ILE A 153 18.81 6.88 -11.50
N GLN A 154 18.91 7.98 -10.73
CA GLN A 154 19.38 7.93 -9.35
C GLN A 154 18.26 7.27 -8.55
N ARG A 155 18.44 5.98 -8.26
CA ARG A 155 17.61 5.25 -7.30
C ARG A 155 18.24 5.36 -5.93
#